data_AF-A0A938LW60-F1
#
_entry.id   AF-A0A938LW60-F1
#
_cell.length_a   1.000
_cell.length_b   1.000
_cell.length_c   1.000
_cell.angle_alpha   90.00
_cell.angle_beta   90.00
_cell.angle_gamma   90.00
#
_symmetry.space_group_name_H-M   'P 1'
#
loop_
_entity.id
_entity.type
_entity.pdbx_description
1 polymer ?
#
loop_
_entity_poly.entity_id
_entity_poly.type
_entity_poly.pdbx_seq_one_letter_code
_entity_poly.pdbx_strand_id
1 'polypeptide(L)'
;MKLTAEAYVREQFHTRMRPPEECPNCGRLHRLWAHGYYGRWTTDEVGKALRFLVRRFLCTFCGITVSCLPCFAQPYRLVNHTTLEAFLEGRDGRRDVQAQAGLLKRYARRFAEWRPSLLRIVGHRFGRASPKEEATAFWRRAVAACGSAAELTMQLVHEFRTTCFRTCRCHQPSPAQ
;
A
#
# COMPACT_ATOMS: atom_id res chain seq x y z
N MET A 1 14.61 -11.93 -3.57
CA MET A 1 13.76 -12.63 -2.57
C MET A 1 12.67 -11.65 -2.12
N LYS A 2 11.38 -11.97 -2.30
CA LYS A 2 10.29 -11.11 -1.80
C LYS A 2 10.16 -11.32 -0.28
N LEU A 3 10.20 -10.24 0.50
CA LEU A 3 10.07 -10.30 1.95
C LEU A 3 8.62 -10.64 2.35
N THR A 4 8.41 -11.81 2.98
CA THR A 4 7.10 -12.21 3.48
C THR A 4 6.79 -11.55 4.83
N ALA A 5 5.52 -11.52 5.22
CA ALA A 5 5.10 -10.91 6.48
C ALA A 5 5.66 -11.68 7.69
N GLU A 6 5.76 -12.99 7.56
CA GLU A 6 6.27 -13.94 8.54
C GLU A 6 7.77 -13.75 8.73
N ALA A 7 8.52 -13.71 7.63
CA ALA A 7 9.95 -13.42 7.69
C ALA A 7 10.20 -12.03 8.30
N TYR A 8 9.39 -11.04 7.93
CA TYR A 8 9.47 -9.69 8.49
C TYR A 8 9.33 -9.68 10.03
N VAL A 9 8.34 -10.40 10.56
CA VAL A 9 8.08 -10.49 11.99
C VAL A 9 9.17 -11.31 12.70
N ARG A 10 9.47 -12.51 12.19
CA ARG A 10 10.45 -13.45 12.77
C ARG A 10 11.83 -12.82 12.90
N GLU A 11 12.27 -12.11 11.86
CA GLU A 11 13.61 -11.51 11.80
C GLU A 11 13.64 -10.07 12.32
N GLN A 12 12.53 -9.58 12.86
CA GLN A 12 12.38 -8.24 13.43
C GLN A 12 12.87 -7.13 12.48
N PHE A 13 12.56 -7.24 11.18
CA PHE A 13 13.06 -6.33 10.14
C PHE A 13 12.80 -4.85 10.42
N HIS A 14 11.73 -4.54 11.16
CA HIS A 14 11.41 -3.18 11.62
C HIS A 14 12.55 -2.49 12.37
N THR A 15 13.40 -3.24 13.08
CA THR A 15 14.55 -2.70 13.85
C THR A 15 15.69 -2.24 12.95
N ARG A 16 15.80 -2.82 11.74
CA ARG A 16 16.89 -2.58 10.78
C ARG A 16 16.52 -1.54 9.72
N MET A 17 15.29 -1.04 9.71
CA MET A 17 14.86 -0.02 8.76
C MET A 17 15.63 1.28 8.97
N ARG A 18 16.20 1.78 7.87
CA ARG A 18 16.82 3.10 7.80
C ARG A 18 15.78 4.15 7.39
N PRO A 19 15.96 5.42 7.80
CA PRO A 19 15.12 6.49 7.28
C PRO A 19 15.32 6.63 5.77
N PRO A 20 14.27 6.98 5.00
CA PRO A 20 14.43 7.51 3.65
C PRO A 20 15.42 8.69 3.63
N GLU A 21 16.18 8.83 2.54
CA GLU A 21 17.13 9.93 2.39
C GLU A 21 16.43 11.28 2.32
N GLU A 22 15.32 11.35 1.59
CA GLU A 22 14.47 12.53 1.48
C GLU A 22 13.18 12.37 2.30
N CYS A 23 12.75 13.47 2.92
CA CYS A 23 11.42 13.50 3.51
C CYS A 23 10.36 13.40 2.41
N PRO A 24 9.49 12.36 2.41
CA PRO A 24 8.45 12.23 1.40
C PRO A 24 7.38 13.32 1.47
N ASN A 25 7.37 14.17 2.49
CA ASN A 25 6.44 15.31 2.57
C ASN A 25 7.05 16.61 2.03
N CYS A 26 8.24 16.99 2.49
CA CYS A 26 8.85 18.30 2.15
C CYS A 26 10.10 18.21 1.25
N GLY A 27 10.50 17.02 0.82
CA GLY A 27 11.66 16.78 -0.05
C GLY A 27 13.02 17.02 0.59
N ARG A 28 13.11 17.47 1.85
CA ARG A 28 14.40 17.76 2.47
C ARG A 28 15.20 16.50 2.78
N LEU A 29 16.48 16.52 2.38
CA LEU A 29 17.47 15.48 2.61
C LEU A 29 17.89 15.39 4.09
N HIS A 30 18.06 14.16 4.58
CA HIS A 30 18.63 13.81 5.89
C HIS A 30 17.95 14.46 7.10
N ARG A 31 16.63 14.72 7.02
CA ARG A 31 15.84 15.30 8.12
C ARG A 31 14.97 14.29 8.88
N LEU A 32 15.01 13.01 8.53
CA LEU A 32 14.17 11.98 9.14
C LEU A 32 14.87 11.28 10.31
N TRP A 33 14.38 11.50 11.52
CA TRP A 33 14.95 10.95 12.75
C TRP A 33 14.09 9.81 13.28
N ALA A 34 14.72 8.81 13.88
CA ALA A 34 14.03 7.71 14.53
C ALA A 34 13.02 8.23 15.56
N HIS A 35 11.73 7.91 15.36
CA HIS A 35 10.67 8.40 16.24
C HIS A 35 10.04 7.29 17.07
N GLY A 36 9.78 6.13 16.46
CA GLY A 36 9.23 5.00 17.19
C GLY A 36 8.65 3.93 16.30
N TYR A 37 7.72 3.16 16.85
CA TYR A 37 7.02 2.09 16.15
C TYR A 37 5.52 2.22 16.35
N TYR A 38 4.73 1.64 15.45
CA TYR A 38 3.32 1.36 15.73
C TYR A 38 2.94 -0.04 15.26
N GLY A 39 2.01 -0.66 15.98
CA GLY A 39 1.52 -1.99 15.67
C GLY A 39 0.45 -1.98 14.59
N ARG A 40 0.52 -2.97 13.70
CA ARG A 40 -0.46 -3.17 12.64
C ARG A 40 -0.68 -4.65 12.39
N TRP A 41 -1.79 -4.96 11.74
CA TRP A 41 -2.15 -6.31 11.33
C TRP A 41 -2.05 -6.48 9.82
N THR A 42 -1.54 -7.63 9.39
CA THR A 42 -1.65 -8.12 8.02
C THR A 42 -2.18 -9.56 8.01
N THR A 43 -2.19 -10.21 6.85
CA THR A 43 -2.45 -11.64 6.72
C THR A 43 -1.17 -12.39 6.38
N ASP A 44 -0.99 -13.55 7.00
CA ASP A 44 0.03 -14.54 6.63
C ASP A 44 -0.36 -15.27 5.31
N GLU A 45 0.49 -16.18 4.85
CA GLU A 45 0.32 -16.97 3.63
C GLU A 45 -0.91 -17.89 3.61
N VAL A 46 -1.50 -18.17 4.79
CA VAL A 46 -2.74 -18.94 4.91
C VAL A 46 -3.96 -18.07 5.23
N GLY A 47 -3.79 -16.75 5.24
CA GLY A 47 -4.86 -15.79 5.47
C GLY A 47 -5.18 -15.51 6.94
N LYS A 48 -4.37 -15.97 7.91
CA LYS A 48 -4.55 -15.64 9.33
C LYS A 48 -3.99 -14.26 9.65
N ALA A 49 -4.60 -13.58 10.61
CA ALA A 49 -4.15 -12.28 11.05
C ALA A 49 -2.79 -12.38 11.75
N LEU A 50 -1.81 -11.64 11.25
CA LEU A 50 -0.45 -11.54 11.77
C LEU A 50 -0.16 -10.10 12.18
N ARG A 51 0.27 -9.88 13.43
CA ARG A 51 0.67 -8.58 13.92
C ARG A 51 2.13 -8.30 13.56
N PHE A 52 2.42 -7.08 13.11
CA PHE A 52 3.78 -6.60 12.82
C PHE A 52 3.97 -5.16 13.29
N LEU A 53 5.22 -4.75 13.45
CA LEU A 53 5.60 -3.39 13.81
C LEU A 53 6.07 -2.61 12.58
N VAL A 54 5.67 -1.35 12.49
CA VAL A 54 6.10 -0.42 11.44
C VAL A 54 7.02 0.62 12.06
N ARG A 55 8.22 0.78 11.49
CA ARG A 55 9.16 1.83 11.90
C ARG A 55 8.65 3.20 11.46
N ARG A 56 8.74 4.19 12.35
CA ARG A 56 8.36 5.58 12.12
C ARG A 56 9.55 6.51 12.29
N PHE A 57 9.59 7.52 11.43
CA PHE A 57 10.58 8.60 11.47
C PHE A 57 9.88 9.96 11.52
N LEU A 58 10.42 10.90 12.28
CA LEU A 58 9.92 12.26 12.38
C LEU A 58 10.80 13.17 11.51
N CYS A 59 10.20 13.97 10.64
CA CYS A 59 10.93 15.02 9.95
C CYS A 59 11.19 16.19 10.89
N THR A 60 12.45 16.48 11.18
CA THR A 60 12.85 17.59 12.04
C THR A 60 12.62 18.96 11.41
N PHE A 61 12.28 19.02 10.11
CA PHE A 61 11.95 20.26 9.41
C PHE A 61 10.45 20.52 9.36
N CYS A 62 9.65 19.60 8.79
CA CYS A 62 8.21 19.82 8.61
C CYS A 62 7.34 19.21 9.72
N GLY A 63 7.94 18.57 10.73
CA GLY A 63 7.20 17.97 11.86
C GLY A 63 6.37 16.74 11.52
N ILE A 64 6.33 16.30 10.26
CA ILE A 64 5.52 15.15 9.83
C ILE A 64 6.20 13.84 10.19
N THR A 65 5.41 12.91 10.73
CA THR A 65 5.81 11.52 10.98
C THR A 65 5.58 10.66 9.74
N VAL A 66 6.66 10.06 9.24
CA VAL A 66 6.69 9.13 8.13
C VAL A 66 6.67 7.71 8.66
N SER A 67 5.75 6.88 8.15
CA SER A 67 5.66 5.46 8.49
C SER A 67 6.21 4.62 7.34
N CYS A 68 7.26 3.84 7.58
CA CYS A 68 7.89 2.99 6.57
C CYS A 68 7.18 1.65 6.50
N LEU A 69 6.10 1.61 5.73
CA LEU A 69 5.29 0.40 5.57
C LEU A 69 6.02 -0.64 4.70
N PRO A 70 6.13 -1.91 5.12
CA PRO A 70 6.72 -2.96 4.29
C PRO A 70 5.93 -3.22 3.00
N CYS A 71 6.61 -3.63 1.93
CA CYS A 71 6.01 -3.84 0.61
C CYS A 71 4.90 -4.90 0.54
N PHE A 72 4.82 -5.84 1.49
CA PHE A 72 3.71 -6.79 1.56
C PHE A 72 2.41 -6.12 2.05
N ALA A 73 2.49 -5.04 2.84
CA ALA A 73 1.35 -4.44 3.50
C ALA A 73 0.78 -3.27 2.69
N GLN A 74 -0.54 -3.22 2.57
CA GLN A 74 -1.22 -2.10 1.91
C GLN A 74 -1.63 -1.04 2.93
N PRO A 75 -1.69 0.26 2.62
CA PRO A 75 -2.20 1.26 3.55
C PRO A 75 -3.67 1.01 3.96
N TYR A 76 -3.98 1.11 5.25
CA TYR A 76 -5.32 0.94 5.84
C TYR A 76 -6.08 -0.39 5.55
N ARG A 77 -5.37 -1.43 5.11
CA ARG A 77 -5.89 -2.78 4.86
C ARG A 77 -5.23 -3.86 5.71
N LEU A 78 -5.98 -4.93 5.97
CA LEU A 78 -5.49 -6.12 6.65
C LEU A 78 -4.82 -7.07 5.64
N VAL A 79 -5.54 -7.42 4.57
CA VAL A 79 -5.03 -8.37 3.57
C VAL A 79 -3.79 -7.82 2.87
N ASN A 80 -2.74 -8.63 2.74
CA ASN A 80 -1.49 -8.26 2.09
C ASN A 80 -1.67 -8.07 0.55
N HIS A 81 -0.66 -7.51 -0.14
CA HIS A 81 -0.73 -7.27 -1.59
C HIS A 81 -0.88 -8.56 -2.40
N THR A 82 -0.18 -9.63 -2.01
CA THR A 82 -0.14 -10.90 -2.73
C THR A 82 -1.49 -11.62 -2.72
N THR A 83 -2.20 -11.62 -1.59
CA THR A 83 -3.54 -12.20 -1.47
C THR A 83 -4.58 -11.37 -2.24
N LEU A 84 -4.49 -10.04 -2.20
CA LEU A 84 -5.40 -9.17 -2.96
C LEU A 84 -5.20 -9.33 -4.48
N GLU A 85 -3.95 -9.35 -4.93
CA GLU A 85 -3.60 -9.55 -6.34
C GLU A 85 -4.15 -10.89 -6.84
N ALA A 86 -3.95 -11.96 -6.08
CA ALA A 86 -4.50 -13.26 -6.41
C ALA A 86 -6.02 -13.28 -6.51
N PHE A 87 -6.71 -12.62 -5.59
CA PHE A 87 -8.17 -12.49 -5.66
C PHE A 87 -8.64 -11.74 -6.92
N LEU A 88 -7.99 -10.64 -7.27
CA LEU A 88 -8.37 -9.83 -8.45
C LEU A 88 -8.01 -10.53 -9.79
N GLU A 89 -7.10 -11.48 -9.75
CA GLU A 89 -6.78 -12.39 -10.85
C GLU A 89 -7.69 -13.62 -10.93
N GLY A 90 -8.62 -13.80 -9.97
CA GLY A 90 -9.54 -14.94 -9.95
C GLY A 90 -8.92 -16.24 -9.46
N ARG A 91 -7.82 -16.17 -8.68
CA ARG A 91 -7.17 -17.35 -8.07
C ARG A 91 -7.89 -17.80 -6.80
N ASP A 92 -9.18 -18.11 -6.92
CA ASP A 92 -10.10 -18.42 -5.80
C ASP A 92 -9.78 -19.74 -5.08
N GLY A 93 -8.98 -20.62 -5.68
CA GLY A 93 -8.52 -21.86 -5.05
C GLY A 93 -7.45 -21.68 -3.97
N ARG A 94 -6.86 -20.47 -3.85
CA ARG A 94 -5.83 -20.21 -2.84
C ARG A 94 -6.42 -20.12 -1.44
N ARG A 95 -5.76 -20.78 -0.48
CA ARG A 95 -6.22 -20.86 0.92
C ARG A 95 -6.41 -19.50 1.58
N ASP A 96 -5.47 -18.58 1.40
CA ASP A 96 -5.54 -17.22 1.93
C ASP A 96 -6.66 -16.39 1.31
N VAL A 97 -6.89 -16.56 -0.01
CA VAL A 97 -8.00 -15.93 -0.73
C VAL A 97 -9.35 -16.43 -0.18
N GLN A 98 -9.50 -17.73 0.01
CA GLN A 98 -10.72 -18.34 0.58
C GLN A 98 -10.95 -17.86 2.02
N ALA A 99 -9.91 -17.88 2.85
CA ALA A 99 -9.98 -17.46 4.24
C ALA A 99 -10.42 -15.99 4.38
N GLN A 100 -10.11 -15.14 3.40
CA GLN A 100 -10.39 -13.71 3.41
C GLN A 100 -11.46 -13.28 2.39
N ALA A 101 -12.17 -14.21 1.75
CA ALA A 101 -13.06 -13.94 0.62
C ALA A 101 -14.10 -12.84 0.91
N GLY A 102 -14.71 -12.87 2.10
CA GLY A 102 -15.68 -11.85 2.51
C GLY A 102 -15.07 -10.44 2.62
N LEU A 103 -13.82 -10.33 3.12
CA LEU A 103 -13.12 -9.05 3.22
C LEU A 103 -12.62 -8.56 1.86
N LEU A 104 -12.13 -9.47 1.03
CA LEU A 104 -11.69 -9.21 -0.34
C LEU A 104 -12.82 -8.70 -1.23
N LYS A 105 -14.03 -9.29 -1.15
CA LYS A 105 -15.23 -8.77 -1.83
C LYS A 105 -15.53 -7.32 -1.44
N ARG A 106 -15.42 -6.98 -0.15
CA ARG A 106 -15.57 -5.59 0.32
C ARG A 106 -14.47 -4.66 -0.22
N TYR A 107 -13.24 -5.15 -0.35
CA TYR A 107 -12.15 -4.38 -0.94
C TYR A 107 -12.40 -4.09 -2.42
N ALA A 108 -12.81 -5.10 -3.20
CA ALA A 108 -13.16 -4.92 -4.60
C ALA A 108 -14.32 -3.93 -4.79
N ARG A 109 -15.39 -4.04 -3.99
CA ARG A 109 -16.49 -3.07 -4.02
C ARG A 109 -15.99 -1.65 -3.77
N ARG A 110 -15.20 -1.44 -2.71
CA ARG A 110 -14.68 -0.11 -2.38
C ARG A 110 -13.72 0.44 -3.45
N PHE A 111 -12.95 -0.42 -4.10
CA PHE A 111 -12.11 -0.04 -5.23
C PHE A 111 -12.96 0.40 -6.42
N ALA A 112 -14.00 -0.36 -6.78
CA ALA A 112 -14.92 0.02 -7.85
C ALA A 112 -15.61 1.38 -7.58
N GLU A 113 -16.05 1.60 -6.33
CA GLU A 113 -16.62 2.89 -5.89
C GLU A 113 -15.62 4.05 -5.97
N TRP A 114 -14.35 3.84 -5.62
CA TRP A 114 -13.30 4.87 -5.65
C TRP A 114 -12.70 5.12 -7.04
N ARG A 115 -12.86 4.16 -7.97
CA ARG A 115 -12.22 4.18 -9.29
C ARG A 115 -12.40 5.49 -10.07
N PRO A 116 -13.60 6.12 -10.16
CA PRO A 116 -13.75 7.37 -10.91
C PRO A 116 -12.85 8.50 -10.36
N SER A 117 -12.77 8.62 -9.04
CA SER A 117 -11.87 9.59 -8.38
C SER A 117 -10.41 9.24 -8.61
N LEU A 118 -10.05 7.95 -8.53
CA LEU A 118 -8.70 7.50 -8.82
C LEU A 118 -8.27 7.86 -10.25
N LEU A 119 -9.13 7.60 -11.24
CA LEU A 119 -8.87 7.93 -12.65
C LEU A 119 -8.67 9.44 -12.88
N ARG A 120 -9.45 10.28 -12.18
CA ARG A 120 -9.25 11.74 -12.22
C ARG A 120 -7.88 12.17 -11.66
N ILE A 121 -7.37 11.47 -10.65
CA ILE A 121 -6.09 11.78 -10.02
C ILE A 121 -4.91 11.31 -10.88
N VAL A 122 -4.98 10.07 -11.40
CA VAL A 122 -3.85 9.44 -12.09
C VAL A 122 -3.83 9.70 -13.60
N GLY A 123 -4.96 10.17 -14.16
CA GLY A 123 -5.13 10.39 -15.59
C GLY A 123 -4.81 9.14 -16.40
N HIS A 124 -3.87 9.27 -17.34
CA HIS A 124 -3.42 8.19 -18.23
C HIS A 124 -2.09 7.56 -17.81
N ARG A 125 -1.60 7.84 -16.59
CA ARG A 125 -0.28 7.37 -16.09
C ARG A 125 -0.08 5.86 -16.23
N PHE A 126 -1.14 5.09 -16.07
CA PHE A 126 -1.15 3.62 -16.15
C PHE A 126 -1.78 3.12 -17.46
N GLY A 127 -1.60 3.86 -18.54
CA GLY A 127 -2.18 3.58 -19.85
C GLY A 127 -3.58 4.16 -20.05
N ARG A 128 -4.07 4.11 -21.28
CA ARG A 128 -5.40 4.58 -21.65
C ARG A 128 -6.46 3.55 -21.26
N ALA A 129 -7.45 3.99 -20.50
CA ALA A 129 -8.61 3.17 -20.18
C ALA A 129 -9.61 3.16 -21.34
N SER A 130 -10.25 2.02 -21.57
CA SER A 130 -11.46 1.99 -22.40
C SER A 130 -12.61 2.69 -21.63
N PRO A 131 -13.51 3.43 -22.30
CA PRO A 131 -14.64 4.09 -21.64
C PRO A 131 -15.53 3.15 -20.83
N LYS A 132 -15.59 1.85 -21.19
CA LYS A 132 -16.39 0.82 -20.53
C LYS A 132 -15.56 -0.13 -19.66
N GLU A 133 -14.39 0.30 -19.20
CA GLU A 133 -13.51 -0.57 -18.47
C GLU A 133 -14.04 -0.93 -17.06
N GLU A 134 -14.07 -2.23 -16.77
CA GLU A 134 -14.36 -2.77 -15.44
C GLU A 134 -13.23 -2.53 -14.43
N ALA A 135 -13.54 -2.48 -13.14
CA ALA A 135 -12.54 -2.12 -12.11
C ALA A 135 -11.36 -3.10 -12.10
N THR A 136 -11.64 -4.39 -12.27
CA THR A 136 -10.62 -5.45 -12.37
C THR A 136 -9.73 -5.29 -13.60
N ALA A 137 -10.24 -4.77 -14.71
CA ALA A 137 -9.44 -4.49 -15.91
C ALA A 137 -8.47 -3.32 -15.69
N PHE A 138 -8.92 -2.24 -15.03
CA PHE A 138 -8.00 -1.17 -14.60
C PHE A 138 -6.88 -1.74 -13.73
N TRP A 139 -7.22 -2.56 -12.74
CA TRP A 139 -6.24 -3.14 -11.82
C TRP A 139 -5.18 -3.93 -12.59
N ARG A 140 -5.61 -4.84 -13.48
CA ARG A 140 -4.69 -5.67 -14.27
C ARG A 140 -3.75 -4.82 -15.12
N ARG A 141 -4.27 -3.80 -15.80
CA ARG A 141 -3.43 -2.88 -16.58
C ARG A 141 -2.46 -2.11 -15.70
N ALA A 142 -2.92 -1.55 -14.59
CA ALA A 142 -2.09 -0.74 -13.71
C ALA A 142 -0.99 -1.57 -13.03
N VAL A 143 -1.31 -2.79 -12.60
CA VAL A 143 -0.33 -3.75 -12.08
C VAL A 143 0.66 -4.15 -13.18
N ALA A 144 0.20 -4.47 -14.39
CA ALA A 144 1.09 -4.82 -15.50
C ALA A 144 2.05 -3.66 -15.86
N ALA A 145 1.59 -2.42 -15.79
CA ALA A 145 2.42 -1.24 -16.03
C ALA A 145 3.47 -0.99 -14.91
N CYS A 146 3.21 -1.47 -13.69
CA CYS A 146 4.09 -1.26 -12.54
C CYS A 146 4.98 -2.48 -12.21
N GLY A 147 4.62 -3.68 -12.69
CA GLY A 147 5.28 -4.95 -12.37
C GLY A 147 4.59 -5.75 -11.27
N SER A 148 3.99 -5.10 -10.28
CA SER A 148 3.27 -5.75 -9.17
C SER A 148 2.26 -4.83 -8.47
N ALA A 149 1.32 -5.42 -7.72
CA ALA A 149 0.40 -4.68 -6.85
C ALA A 149 1.09 -3.82 -5.77
N ALA A 150 2.25 -4.26 -5.28
CA ALA A 150 3.05 -3.53 -4.31
C ALA A 150 3.67 -2.27 -4.97
N GLU A 151 4.27 -2.41 -6.15
CA GLU A 151 4.85 -1.28 -6.90
C GLU A 151 3.79 -0.27 -7.33
N LEU A 152 2.63 -0.75 -7.78
CA LEU A 152 1.49 0.13 -8.06
C LEU A 152 1.13 0.97 -6.82
N THR A 153 1.06 0.35 -5.65
CA THR A 153 0.72 1.06 -4.41
C THR A 153 1.80 2.07 -4.03
N MET A 154 3.08 1.72 -4.18
CA MET A 154 4.19 2.65 -3.94
C MET A 154 4.10 3.86 -4.87
N GLN A 155 3.90 3.66 -6.17
CA GLN A 155 3.76 4.77 -7.13
C GLN A 155 2.55 5.65 -6.82
N LEU A 156 1.39 5.04 -6.53
CA LEU A 156 0.18 5.79 -6.15
C LEU A 156 0.38 6.64 -4.88
N VAL A 157 1.09 6.13 -3.89
CA VAL A 157 1.34 6.85 -2.64
C VAL A 157 2.39 7.95 -2.83
N HIS A 158 3.46 7.66 -3.59
CA HIS A 158 4.57 8.59 -3.77
C HIS A 158 4.23 9.74 -4.72
N GLU A 159 3.72 9.42 -5.91
CA GLU A 159 3.45 10.39 -6.97
C GLU A 159 2.10 11.10 -6.77
N PHE A 160 1.07 10.36 -6.33
CA PHE A 160 -0.32 10.84 -6.34
C PHE A 160 -0.96 11.00 -4.96
N ARG A 161 -0.22 10.66 -3.89
CA ARG A 161 -0.72 10.68 -2.50
C ARG A 161 -2.05 9.93 -2.32
N THR A 162 -2.26 8.88 -3.10
CA THR A 162 -3.50 8.10 -3.13
C THR A 162 -3.22 6.60 -3.01
N THR A 163 -4.29 5.81 -2.96
CA THR A 163 -4.26 4.36 -3.05
C THR A 163 -5.37 3.91 -3.99
N CYS A 164 -5.39 2.61 -4.35
CA CYS A 164 -6.52 2.04 -5.09
C CYS A 164 -7.86 2.17 -4.35
N PHE A 165 -7.90 2.55 -3.07
CA PHE A 165 -9.14 2.54 -2.30
C PHE A 165 -9.58 3.88 -1.74
N ARG A 166 -8.68 4.85 -1.68
CA ARG A 166 -8.90 6.20 -1.12
C ARG A 166 -7.62 7.03 -1.19
N THR A 167 -7.75 8.33 -1.01
CA THR A 167 -6.65 9.25 -0.70
C THR A 167 -5.83 8.78 0.51
N CYS A 168 -4.51 8.80 0.38
CA CYS A 168 -3.58 8.40 1.44
C CYS A 168 -3.35 9.56 2.40
N ARG A 169 -3.92 9.47 3.61
CA ARG A 169 -3.89 10.57 4.60
C ARG A 169 -2.51 10.80 5.20
N CYS A 170 -1.67 9.76 5.29
CA CYS A 170 -0.34 9.85 5.91
C CYS A 170 0.66 10.69 5.11
N HIS A 171 0.37 10.99 3.85
CA HIS A 171 1.27 11.73 2.95
C HIS A 171 0.58 12.97 2.35
N GLN A 172 -0.53 13.42 2.95
CA GLN A 172 -1.11 14.70 2.56
C GLN A 172 -0.22 15.83 3.10
N PRO A 173 -0.05 16.92 2.34
CA PRO A 173 0.59 18.12 2.87
C PRO A 173 -0.11 18.54 4.16
N SER A 174 0.66 18.97 5.16
CA SER A 174 0.07 19.70 6.28
C SER A 174 -0.60 20.95 5.70
N PRO A 175 -1.82 21.34 6.15
CA PRO A 175 -2.30 22.69 5.90
C PRO A 175 -1.19 23.65 6.33
N ALA A 176 -0.77 24.55 5.44
CA ALA A 176 0.27 25.52 5.77
C ALA A 176 -0.07 26.18 7.12
N GLN A 177 0.88 26.11 8.07
CA GLN A 177 0.83 26.91 9.29
C GLN A 177 1.27 28.33 8.96
#